data_AF-A0A964ZDN3-F1
#
_entry.id   AF-A0A964ZDN3-F1
#
_cell.length_a   1.000
_cell.length_b   1.000
_cell.length_c   1.000
_cell.angle_alpha   90.00
_cell.angle_beta   90.00
_cell.angle_gamma   90.00
#
_symmetry.space_group_name_H-M   'P 1'
#
loop_
_entity.id
_entity.type
_entity.pdbx_description
1 polymer ?
#
loop_
_entity_poly.entity_id
_entity_poly.type
_entity_poly.pdbx_seq_one_letter_code
_entity_poly.pdbx_strand_id
1 'polypeptide(L)'
;MKIEKLQTFVVGNPPPRTGGRYFIFVKLTTDTGVTGIGEIYTATYSPQVVCKVAEDIFARYVFGTDPFHIEKMWRRTYGSGFSHRPDFSTAGVVSGLEMAMWDICGKDTGKPVYELLGGQVHDRLRCYTYLYPPHEFDAHSDHPLYSDPEMSAEAAVREVERGFT
;
A
#
# COMPACT_ATOMS: atom_id res chain seq x y z
N MET A 1 23.99 -5.22 2.17
CA MET A 1 22.81 -5.88 1.57
C MET A 1 22.39 -5.07 0.35
N LYS A 2 21.94 -5.72 -0.72
CA LYS A 2 21.45 -5.04 -1.94
C LYS A 2 20.17 -5.67 -2.45
N ILE A 3 19.28 -4.86 -3.01
CA ILE A 3 18.03 -5.35 -3.61
C ILE A 3 18.32 -5.88 -5.03
N GLU A 4 17.93 -7.12 -5.32
CA GLU A 4 18.25 -7.77 -6.61
C GLU A 4 17.04 -8.14 -7.44
N LYS A 5 15.87 -8.33 -6.80
CA LYS A 5 14.68 -8.81 -7.50
C LYS A 5 13.44 -8.03 -7.10
N LEU A 6 12.62 -7.72 -8.10
CA LEU A 6 11.24 -7.27 -7.96
C LEU A 6 10.30 -8.36 -8.48
N GLN A 7 9.20 -8.58 -7.77
CA GLN A 7 8.02 -9.27 -8.28
C GLN A 7 6.80 -8.37 -8.06
N THR A 8 5.92 -8.28 -9.06
CA THR A 8 4.67 -7.53 -9.00
C THR A 8 3.49 -8.49 -9.02
N PHE A 9 2.43 -8.17 -8.27
CA PHE A 9 1.24 -9.01 -8.17
C PHE A 9 0.00 -8.11 -8.30
N VAL A 10 -0.83 -8.39 -9.30
CA VAL A 10 -2.16 -7.78 -9.40
C VAL A 10 -3.16 -8.80 -8.88
N VAL A 11 -3.78 -8.49 -7.75
CA VAL A 11 -4.70 -9.40 -7.06
C VAL A 11 -6.11 -8.85 -7.18
N GLY A 12 -6.98 -9.56 -7.90
CA GLY A 12 -8.40 -9.23 -7.97
C GLY A 12 -9.08 -9.45 -6.62
N ASN A 13 -9.89 -8.49 -6.18
CA ASN A 13 -10.67 -8.61 -4.95
C ASN A 13 -11.99 -9.34 -5.26
N PRO A 14 -12.30 -10.48 -4.61
CA PRO A 14 -13.56 -11.18 -4.85
C PRO A 14 -14.76 -10.35 -4.36
N PRO A 15 -15.99 -10.63 -4.85
CA PRO A 15 -17.22 -10.12 -4.22
C PRO A 15 -17.21 -10.35 -2.70
N PRO A 16 -17.61 -9.37 -1.88
CA PRO A 16 -18.32 -8.13 -2.24
C PRO A 16 -17.41 -6.94 -2.62
N ARG A 17 -16.13 -7.15 -2.96
CA ARG A 17 -15.21 -6.09 -3.44
C ARG A 17 -15.04 -4.91 -2.48
N THR A 18 -15.24 -5.13 -1.18
CA THR A 18 -14.93 -4.12 -0.14
C THR A 18 -13.43 -3.82 -0.19
N GLY A 19 -13.08 -2.53 -0.33
CA GLY A 19 -11.69 -2.09 -0.55
C GLY A 19 -11.31 -1.90 -2.03
N GLY A 20 -12.20 -2.16 -2.98
CA GLY A 20 -11.99 -1.90 -4.40
C GLY A 20 -11.84 -3.15 -5.25
N ARG A 21 -11.52 -2.98 -6.54
CA ARG A 21 -11.53 -4.07 -7.54
C ARG A 21 -10.29 -4.95 -7.51
N TYR A 22 -9.14 -4.38 -7.20
CA TYR A 22 -7.86 -5.08 -7.19
C TYR A 22 -6.86 -4.36 -6.27
N PHE A 23 -5.83 -5.10 -5.87
CA PHE A 23 -4.67 -4.60 -5.15
C PHE A 23 -3.41 -4.86 -5.98
N ILE A 24 -2.41 -3.97 -5.87
CA ILE A 24 -1.13 -4.11 -6.56
C ILE A 24 -0.04 -4.25 -5.50
N PHE A 25 0.47 -5.47 -5.34
CA PHE A 25 1.56 -5.73 -4.40
C PHE A 25 2.91 -5.81 -5.12
N VAL A 26 3.95 -5.43 -4.40
CA VAL A 26 5.34 -5.65 -4.80
C VAL A 26 6.05 -6.48 -3.75
N LYS A 27 6.96 -7.33 -4.21
CA LYS A 27 7.91 -8.04 -3.36
C LYS A 27 9.32 -7.74 -3.84
N LEU A 28 10.15 -7.22 -2.94
CA LEU A 28 11.57 -7.04 -3.14
C LEU A 28 12.34 -8.18 -2.48
N THR A 29 13.38 -8.68 -3.13
CA THR A 29 14.31 -9.68 -2.55
C THR A 29 15.73 -9.15 -2.67
N THR A 30 16.50 -9.33 -1.60
CA THR A 30 17.91 -8.92 -1.52
C THR A 30 18.87 -10.06 -1.85
N ASP A 31 20.13 -9.70 -2.11
CA ASP A 31 21.28 -10.60 -2.29
C ASP A 31 21.51 -11.56 -1.12
N THR A 32 21.08 -11.17 0.08
CA THR A 32 21.12 -11.99 1.30
C THR A 32 19.88 -12.86 1.51
N GLY A 33 18.88 -12.78 0.63
CA GLY A 33 17.63 -13.53 0.72
C GLY A 33 16.52 -12.90 1.57
N VAL A 34 16.78 -11.77 2.25
CA VAL A 34 15.72 -11.02 2.95
C VAL A 34 14.72 -10.46 1.94
N THR A 35 13.42 -10.60 2.23
CA THR A 35 12.34 -10.13 1.36
C THR A 35 11.42 -9.15 2.06
N GLY A 36 11.00 -8.10 1.36
CA GLY A 36 10.00 -7.14 1.82
C GLY A 36 8.80 -7.04 0.89
N ILE A 37 7.65 -6.70 1.45
CA ILE A 37 6.38 -6.52 0.75
C ILE A 37 5.91 -5.08 0.90
N GLY A 38 5.36 -4.53 -0.17
CA GLY A 38 4.68 -3.25 -0.15
C GLY A 38 3.48 -3.24 -1.09
N GLU A 39 2.65 -2.21 -0.97
CA GLU A 39 1.43 -2.06 -1.76
C GLU A 39 1.46 -0.74 -2.52
N ILE A 40 1.14 -0.79 -3.81
CA ILE A 40 1.06 0.37 -4.69
C ILE A 40 -0.39 0.84 -4.74
N TYR A 41 -0.62 2.09 -4.35
CA TYR A 41 -1.91 2.75 -4.52
C TYR A 41 -1.85 3.81 -5.62
N THR A 42 -2.26 3.43 -6.83
CA THR A 42 -2.56 4.36 -7.93
C THR A 42 -3.47 3.67 -8.93
N ALA A 43 -4.40 4.42 -9.52
CA ALA A 43 -5.38 3.90 -10.46
C ALA A 43 -5.55 4.81 -11.70
N THR A 44 -4.61 5.72 -11.95
CA THR A 44 -4.60 6.57 -13.16
C THR A 44 -4.54 5.75 -14.44
N TYR A 45 -3.86 4.60 -14.37
CA TYR A 45 -3.71 3.64 -15.46
C TYR A 45 -4.13 2.24 -15.01
N SER A 46 -4.26 1.31 -15.97
CA SER A 46 -4.57 -0.09 -15.66
C SER A 46 -3.47 -0.72 -14.79
N PRO A 47 -3.79 -1.74 -13.97
CA PRO A 47 -2.82 -2.32 -13.04
C PRO A 47 -1.59 -2.90 -13.75
N GLN A 48 -1.75 -3.40 -14.98
CA GLN A 48 -0.62 -3.89 -15.78
C GLN A 48 0.35 -2.78 -16.17
N VAL A 49 -0.15 -1.58 -16.51
CA VAL A 49 0.70 -0.41 -16.79
C VAL A 49 1.41 0.05 -15.53
N VAL A 50 0.71 0.07 -14.39
CA VAL A 50 1.32 0.39 -13.09
C VAL A 50 2.46 -0.57 -12.74
N CYS A 51 2.29 -1.88 -12.98
CA CYS A 51 3.38 -2.86 -12.82
C CYS A 51 4.59 -2.55 -13.72
N LYS A 52 4.37 -2.09 -14.96
CA LYS A 52 5.47 -1.68 -15.85
C LYS A 52 6.19 -0.42 -15.37
N VAL A 53 5.47 0.53 -14.77
CA VAL A 53 6.09 1.69 -14.11
C VAL A 53 6.93 1.23 -12.90
N ALA A 54 6.46 0.26 -12.11
CA ALA A 54 7.22 -0.33 -11.01
C ALA A 54 8.51 -1.01 -11.49
N GLU A 55 8.44 -1.77 -12.59
CA GLU A 55 9.62 -2.38 -13.23
C GLU A 55 10.65 -1.33 -13.69
N ASP A 56 10.21 -0.23 -14.33
CA ASP A 56 11.11 0.86 -14.77
C ASP A 56 11.80 1.55 -13.58
N ILE A 57 11.01 1.96 -12.58
CA ILE A 57 11.53 2.63 -11.39
C ILE A 57 12.50 1.71 -10.65
N PHE A 58 12.15 0.43 -10.52
CA PHE A 58 13.01 -0.56 -9.88
C PHE A 58 14.36 -0.67 -10.60
N ALA A 59 14.35 -0.89 -11.91
CA ALA A 59 15.57 -1.07 -12.71
C ALA A 59 16.50 0.15 -12.63
N ARG A 60 15.94 1.37 -12.61
CA ARG A 60 16.72 2.62 -12.65
C ARG A 60 17.21 3.07 -11.28
N TYR A 61 16.46 2.79 -10.22
CA TYR A 61 16.63 3.47 -8.93
C TYR A 61 16.73 2.57 -7.71
N VAL A 62 16.28 1.31 -7.79
CA VAL A 62 16.20 0.40 -6.64
C VAL A 62 17.13 -0.80 -6.80
N PHE A 63 17.25 -1.36 -8.01
CA PHE A 63 18.13 -2.49 -8.28
C PHE A 63 19.58 -2.18 -7.89
N GLY A 64 20.20 -3.10 -7.16
CA GLY A 64 21.57 -3.01 -6.66
C GLY A 64 21.78 -1.99 -5.53
N THR A 65 20.72 -1.33 -5.05
CA THR A 65 20.82 -0.38 -3.94
C THR A 65 20.64 -1.06 -2.59
N ASP A 66 21.24 -0.45 -1.57
CA ASP A 66 21.01 -0.83 -0.17
C ASP A 66 19.60 -0.36 0.27
N PRO A 67 18.76 -1.25 0.84
CA PRO A 67 17.41 -0.90 1.31
C PRO A 67 17.38 0.17 2.40
N PHE A 68 18.47 0.40 3.15
CA PHE A 68 18.54 1.46 4.16
C PHE A 68 18.67 2.87 3.53
N HIS A 69 18.94 2.98 2.24
CA HIS A 69 19.09 4.27 1.56
C HIS A 69 17.76 4.83 1.02
N ILE A 70 16.73 4.87 1.87
CA ILE A 70 15.35 5.31 1.54
C ILE A 70 15.34 6.73 0.94
N GLU A 71 15.97 7.70 1.60
CA GLU A 71 16.05 9.10 1.13
C GLU A 71 16.71 9.22 -0.26
N LYS A 72 17.75 8.42 -0.51
CA LYS A 72 18.43 8.40 -1.81
C LYS A 72 17.52 7.84 -2.89
N MET A 73 16.79 6.75 -2.60
CA MET A 73 15.82 6.17 -3.51
C MET A 73 14.73 7.20 -3.85
N TRP A 74 14.12 7.81 -2.83
CA TRP A 74 13.08 8.83 -2.97
C TRP A 74 13.54 10.04 -3.79
N ARG A 75 14.72 10.62 -3.49
CA ARG A 75 15.22 11.80 -4.22
C ARG A 75 15.51 11.51 -5.68
N ARG A 76 16.03 10.31 -5.99
CA ARG A 76 16.33 9.90 -7.38
C ARG A 76 15.06 9.66 -8.19
N THR A 77 14.03 9.07 -7.58
CA THR A 77 12.73 8.84 -8.24
C THR A 77 11.95 10.13 -8.40
N TYR A 78 11.88 10.97 -7.36
CA TYR A 78 11.20 12.27 -7.39
C TYR A 78 11.83 13.26 -8.40
N GLY A 79 13.15 13.19 -8.61
CA GLY A 79 13.85 13.97 -9.64
C GLY A 79 13.89 13.31 -11.02
N SER A 80 13.25 12.16 -11.23
CA SER A 80 13.32 11.40 -12.48
C SER A 80 12.86 12.23 -13.67
N GLY A 81 13.64 12.23 -14.75
CA GLY A 81 13.27 12.90 -16.00
C GLY A 81 13.15 14.42 -15.88
N PHE A 82 13.92 15.04 -14.98
CA PHE A 82 13.90 16.50 -14.75
C PHE A 82 12.53 17.03 -14.26
N SER A 83 11.77 16.21 -13.52
CA SER A 83 10.49 16.63 -12.95
C SER A 83 10.66 17.46 -11.67
N HIS A 84 11.24 16.87 -10.63
CA HIS A 84 11.42 17.45 -9.30
C HIS A 84 10.16 18.10 -8.70
N ARG A 85 9.00 17.55 -9.07
CA ARG A 85 7.65 17.95 -8.64
C ARG A 85 6.79 16.70 -8.49
N PRO A 86 5.71 16.74 -7.70
CA PRO A 86 4.86 15.56 -7.52
C PRO A 86 4.25 15.10 -8.84
N ASP A 87 4.31 13.80 -9.07
CA ASP A 87 3.61 13.09 -10.13
C ASP A 87 2.83 11.94 -9.48
N PHE A 88 1.50 11.98 -9.59
CA PHE A 88 0.63 11.06 -8.83
C PHE A 88 0.80 9.59 -9.23
N SER A 89 1.10 9.32 -10.50
CA SER A 89 1.24 7.96 -11.01
C SER A 89 2.53 7.31 -10.50
N THR A 90 3.63 8.06 -10.47
CA THR A 90 4.92 7.59 -9.96
C THR A 90 4.96 7.60 -8.43
N ALA A 91 4.32 8.56 -7.76
CA ALA A 91 4.28 8.63 -6.30
C ALA A 91 3.74 7.34 -5.67
N GLY A 92 2.59 6.82 -6.15
CA GLY A 92 2.03 5.57 -5.62
C GLY A 92 2.94 4.36 -5.81
N VAL A 93 3.65 4.30 -6.96
CA VAL A 93 4.61 3.22 -7.25
C VAL A 93 5.83 3.30 -6.34
N VAL A 94 6.38 4.50 -6.15
CA VAL A 94 7.52 4.74 -5.24
C VAL A 94 7.13 4.36 -3.82
N SER A 95 5.93 4.72 -3.36
CA SER A 95 5.44 4.35 -2.03
C SER A 95 5.44 2.83 -1.82
N GLY A 96 4.90 2.05 -2.77
CA GLY A 96 4.88 0.60 -2.63
C GLY A 96 6.28 -0.03 -2.59
N LEU A 97 7.22 0.48 -3.39
CA LEU A 97 8.62 0.04 -3.36
C LEU A 97 9.32 0.43 -2.05
N GLU A 98 9.06 1.63 -1.55
CA GLU A 98 9.64 2.16 -0.32
C GLU A 98 9.14 1.42 0.92
N MET A 99 7.84 1.10 0.99
CA MET A 99 7.28 0.24 2.04
C MET A 99 7.95 -1.14 2.06
N ALA A 100 8.19 -1.73 0.88
CA ALA A 100 8.91 -3.00 0.78
C ALA A 100 10.37 -2.88 1.24
N MET A 101 11.03 -1.73 1.05
CA MET A 101 12.36 -1.47 1.61
C MET A 101 12.31 -1.36 3.14
N TRP A 102 11.32 -0.67 3.72
CA TRP A 102 11.14 -0.65 5.17
C TRP A 102 10.86 -2.02 5.78
N ASP A 103 10.05 -2.85 5.12
CA ASP A 103 9.82 -4.23 5.54
C ASP A 103 11.13 -5.05 5.54
N ILE A 104 12.00 -4.84 4.54
CA ILE A 104 13.37 -5.41 4.56
C ILE A 104 14.18 -4.87 5.75
N CYS A 105 14.21 -3.55 5.97
CA CYS A 105 14.96 -2.93 7.07
C CYS A 105 14.49 -3.45 8.44
N GLY A 106 13.18 -3.59 8.65
CA GLY A 106 12.62 -4.17 9.87
C GLY A 106 13.05 -5.62 10.08
N LYS A 107 12.99 -6.43 9.02
CA LYS A 107 13.43 -7.85 9.07
C LYS A 107 14.92 -8.00 9.31
N ASP A 108 15.75 -7.20 8.65
CA ASP A 108 17.20 -7.23 8.81
C ASP A 108 17.65 -6.79 10.21
N THR A 109 16.98 -5.78 10.77
CA THR A 109 17.26 -5.30 12.13
C THR A 109 16.58 -6.11 13.23
N GLY A 110 15.69 -7.03 12.88
CA GLY A 110 14.87 -7.79 13.84
C GLY A 110 13.92 -6.91 14.66
N LYS A 111 13.47 -5.77 14.10
CA LYS A 111 12.61 -4.80 14.76
C LYS A 111 11.36 -4.49 13.93
N PRO A 112 10.21 -4.21 14.58
CA PRO A 112 9.08 -3.58 13.90
C PRO A 112 9.50 -2.23 13.29
N VAL A 113 8.95 -1.88 12.13
CA VAL A 113 9.30 -0.63 11.41
C VAL A 113 9.11 0.63 12.27
N TYR A 114 8.07 0.68 13.10
CA TYR A 114 7.83 1.84 13.98
C TYR A 114 8.96 2.08 15.00
N GLU A 115 9.70 1.04 15.40
CA GLU A 115 10.87 1.20 16.28
C GLU A 115 12.04 1.88 15.56
N LEU A 116 12.10 1.77 14.25
CA LEU A 116 13.08 2.45 13.41
C LEU A 116 12.68 3.90 13.08
N LEU A 117 11.40 4.23 13.29
CA LEU A 117 10.78 5.54 12.98
C LEU A 117 10.43 6.34 14.25
N GLY A 118 11.19 6.15 15.33
CA GLY A 118 11.07 6.95 16.56
C GLY A 118 10.51 6.21 17.78
N GLY A 119 10.12 4.95 17.64
CA GLY A 119 9.70 4.10 18.76
C GLY A 119 8.19 4.08 18.99
N GLN A 120 7.74 3.17 19.85
CA GLN A 120 6.33 3.05 20.23
C GLN A 120 5.85 4.29 21.01
N VAL A 121 4.82 4.95 20.47
CA VAL A 121 4.11 6.07 21.14
C VAL A 121 2.72 5.64 21.65
N HIS A 122 2.11 4.66 20.98
CA HIS A 122 0.74 4.22 21.26
C HIS A 122 0.68 2.70 21.39
N ASP A 123 0.14 2.21 22.51
CA ASP A 123 -0.08 0.77 22.74
C ASP A 123 -1.23 0.21 21.88
N ARG A 124 -2.12 1.07 21.41
CA ARG A 124 -3.24 0.77 20.51
C ARG A 124 -3.56 1.96 19.62
N LEU A 125 -4.02 1.68 18.41
CA LEU A 125 -4.50 2.69 17.47
C LEU A 125 -6.03 2.66 17.42
N ARG A 126 -6.67 3.84 17.49
CA ARG A 126 -8.11 3.97 17.28
C ARG A 126 -8.43 3.70 15.81
N CYS A 127 -9.42 2.87 15.54
CA CYS A 127 -9.84 2.51 14.19
C CYS A 127 -11.26 3.03 13.91
N TYR A 128 -11.57 3.21 12.63
CA TYR A 128 -12.91 3.50 12.12
C TYR A 128 -13.20 2.61 10.91
N THR A 129 -14.47 2.53 10.51
CA THR A 129 -14.89 1.86 9.28
C THR A 129 -15.92 2.72 8.54
N TYR A 130 -16.03 2.52 7.23
CA TYR A 130 -17.24 2.93 6.52
C TYR A 130 -18.42 2.03 6.92
N LEU A 131 -19.63 2.53 6.66
CA LEU A 131 -20.84 1.75 6.73
C LEU A 131 -20.96 0.92 5.46
N TYR A 132 -21.11 -0.39 5.61
CA TYR A 132 -21.23 -1.33 4.50
C TYR A 132 -22.55 -2.10 4.57
N PRO A 133 -23.12 -2.50 3.43
CA PRO A 133 -24.20 -3.45 3.41
C PRO A 133 -23.72 -4.83 3.91
N PRO A 134 -24.65 -5.75 4.21
CA PRO A 134 -24.32 -7.14 4.48
C PRO A 134 -23.42 -7.74 3.38
N HIS A 135 -22.53 -8.66 3.74
CA HIS A 135 -21.49 -9.21 2.86
C HIS A 135 -22.01 -9.91 1.60
N GLU A 136 -23.30 -10.27 1.56
CA GLU A 136 -23.96 -10.82 0.37
C GLU A 136 -24.16 -9.77 -0.74
N PHE A 137 -24.10 -8.49 -0.40
CA PHE A 137 -24.19 -7.38 -1.35
C PHE A 137 -22.82 -6.84 -1.69
N ASP A 138 -22.62 -6.61 -2.98
CA ASP A 138 -21.39 -5.99 -3.46
C ASP A 138 -21.27 -4.54 -2.96
N ALA A 139 -20.07 -4.14 -2.53
CA ALA A 139 -19.79 -2.81 -2.03
C ALA A 139 -20.00 -1.71 -3.09
N HIS A 140 -19.97 -2.06 -4.38
CA HIS A 140 -20.26 -1.16 -5.49
C HIS A 140 -21.69 -1.32 -6.06
N SER A 141 -22.57 -2.03 -5.36
CA SER A 141 -23.99 -2.08 -5.73
C SER A 141 -24.72 -0.80 -5.34
N ASP A 142 -25.87 -0.56 -5.97
CA ASP A 142 -26.79 0.54 -5.62
C ASP A 142 -27.60 0.22 -4.34
N HIS A 143 -26.97 -0.41 -3.35
CA HIS A 143 -27.64 -0.81 -2.12
C HIS A 143 -28.19 0.41 -1.38
N PRO A 144 -29.46 0.38 -0.89
CA PRO A 144 -30.09 1.54 -0.24
C PRO A 144 -29.32 2.10 0.94
N LEU A 145 -28.50 1.30 1.63
CA LEU A 145 -27.64 1.78 2.72
C LEU A 145 -26.85 3.05 2.37
N TYR A 146 -26.45 3.25 1.11
CA TYR A 146 -25.69 4.43 0.69
C TYR A 146 -26.54 5.67 0.36
N SER A 147 -27.86 5.52 0.24
CA SER A 147 -28.81 6.59 -0.12
C SER A 147 -29.93 6.81 0.89
N ASP A 148 -30.17 5.85 1.77
CA ASP A 148 -31.17 5.86 2.83
C ASP A 148 -30.51 6.20 4.18
N PRO A 149 -30.83 7.38 4.77
CA PRO A 149 -30.24 7.81 6.03
C PRO A 149 -30.67 6.95 7.23
N GLU A 150 -31.87 6.34 7.23
CA GLU A 150 -32.31 5.49 8.33
C GLU A 150 -31.51 4.19 8.35
N MET A 151 -31.34 3.56 7.19
CA MET A 151 -30.52 2.35 7.06
C MET A 151 -29.03 2.60 7.36
N SER A 152 -28.51 3.76 6.97
CA SER A 152 -27.17 4.21 7.40
C SER A 152 -27.07 4.35 8.92
N ALA A 153 -28.06 4.96 9.57
CA ALA A 153 -28.06 5.13 11.02
C ALA A 153 -28.07 3.78 11.76
N GLU A 154 -28.88 2.82 11.30
CA GLU A 154 -28.88 1.46 11.85
C GLU A 154 -27.53 0.76 11.67
N ALA A 155 -26.88 0.93 10.51
CA ALA A 155 -25.54 0.40 10.29
C ALA A 155 -24.51 1.02 11.24
N ALA A 156 -24.59 2.33 11.47
CA ALA A 156 -23.71 3.00 12.42
C ALA A 156 -23.89 2.49 13.85
N VAL A 157 -25.14 2.26 14.31
CA VAL A 157 -25.41 1.67 15.63
C VAL A 157 -24.74 0.29 15.75
N ARG A 158 -24.85 -0.57 14.72
CA ARG A 158 -24.17 -1.87 14.72
C ARG A 158 -22.64 -1.75 14.84
N GLU A 159 -22.03 -0.78 14.17
CA GLU A 159 -20.57 -0.58 14.28
C GLU A 159 -20.16 -0.05 15.66
N VAL A 160 -20.98 0.80 16.28
CA VAL A 160 -20.78 1.23 17.68
C VAL A 160 -20.87 0.04 18.64
N GLU A 161 -21.84 -0.86 18.45
CA GLU A 161 -21.97 -2.09 19.25
C GLU A 161 -20.76 -3.03 19.08
N ARG A 162 -20.09 -3.00 17.92
CA ARG A 162 -18.82 -3.71 17.67
C ARG A 162 -17.60 -3.03 18.29
N GLY A 163 -17.78 -1.84 18.88
CA GLY A 163 -16.73 -1.08 19.53
C GLY A 163 -15.98 -0.09 18.64
N PHE A 164 -16.50 0.21 17.44
CA PHE A 164 -15.98 1.37 16.68
C PHE A 164 -16.34 2.67 17.40
N THR A 165 -15.39 3.60 17.41
CA THR A 165 -15.50 4.88 18.12
C THR A 165 -15.08 6.02 17.23
#